data_AF-M0N2U1-F1
#
_entry.id   AF-M0N2U1-F1
#
_cell.length_a   1.000
_cell.length_b   1.000
_cell.length_c   1.000
_cell.angle_alpha   90.00
_cell.angle_beta   90.00
_cell.angle_gamma   90.00
#
_symmetry.space_group_name_H-M   'P 1'
#
loop_
_entity.id
_entity.type
_entity.pdbx_description
1 polymer ?
#
loop_
_entity_poly.entity_id
_entity_poly.type
_entity_poly.pdbx_seq_one_letter_code
_entity_poly.pdbx_strand_id
1 'polypeptide(L)'
;MGELAAVTGLAEALARGYGVTDELNPLTLGTATGAMFHDVENAGELTPDELRARYDELLRAVVESHGSDTVREETGVEGVGALTNGESPSLTLDEAAAVLALDPEEPDADAIAMEARDHLLMGMTTAVLDVEALESGIDGALDAREIQQKIEGRLAMELDEFALLHGHIEERKP
;
A
#
# COMPACT_ATOMS: atom_id res chain seq x y z
N MET A 1 58.07 35.20 -38.95
CA MET A 1 57.77 33.76 -38.80
C MET A 1 56.28 33.70 -38.54
N GLY A 2 55.39 33.57 -39.53
CA GLY A 2 55.32 32.47 -40.50
C GLY A 2 55.05 31.19 -39.70
N GLU A 3 53.92 30.50 -39.78
CA GLU A 3 53.35 29.93 -41.00
C GLU A 3 52.14 29.01 -40.63
N LEU A 4 51.12 28.95 -41.52
CA LEU A 4 50.10 27.89 -41.78
C LEU A 4 49.20 27.37 -40.62
N ALA A 5 47.88 27.54 -40.64
CA ALA A 5 46.86 27.07 -41.60
C ALA A 5 46.75 25.52 -41.71
N ALA A 6 45.66 25.03 -41.11
CA ALA A 6 44.76 23.95 -41.54
C ALA A 6 45.34 22.63 -42.08
N VAL A 7 45.04 21.51 -41.39
CA VAL A 7 44.59 20.28 -42.07
C VAL A 7 43.44 19.64 -41.29
N THR A 8 42.37 19.46 -42.05
CA THR A 8 41.07 18.86 -41.81
C THR A 8 41.15 17.33 -41.75
N GLY A 9 40.33 16.72 -40.90
CA GLY A 9 39.85 15.33 -41.00
C GLY A 9 38.70 15.16 -40.01
N LEU A 10 37.42 15.17 -40.41
CA LEU A 10 36.66 14.02 -40.94
C LEU A 10 36.91 12.75 -40.10
N ALA A 11 35.94 12.07 -39.50
CA ALA A 11 34.49 12.20 -39.44
C ALA A 11 34.00 11.21 -38.36
N GLU A 12 32.74 11.38 -37.98
CA GLU A 12 31.83 10.33 -37.48
C GLU A 12 31.84 9.89 -36.00
N ALA A 13 30.64 10.10 -35.44
CA ALA A 13 29.89 9.19 -34.58
C ALA A 13 30.30 9.07 -33.10
N LEU A 14 29.65 9.86 -32.25
CA LEU A 14 28.49 9.39 -31.47
C LEU A 14 27.86 10.57 -30.70
N ALA A 15 26.93 11.24 -31.36
CA ALA A 15 25.94 12.10 -30.70
C ALA A 15 24.73 11.23 -30.33
N ARG A 16 24.67 10.76 -29.08
CA ARG A 16 23.45 10.27 -28.41
C ARG A 16 23.75 10.12 -26.92
N GLY A 17 23.09 10.77 -25.98
CA GLY A 17 22.05 11.77 -26.04
C GLY A 17 22.01 12.44 -24.66
N TYR A 18 21.59 13.70 -24.67
CA TYR A 18 20.84 14.39 -23.62
C TYR A 18 21.21 14.07 -22.16
N GLY A 19 21.87 15.04 -21.52
CA GLY A 19 21.62 15.26 -20.11
C GLY A 19 20.12 15.39 -19.89
N VAL A 20 19.60 14.51 -19.06
CA VAL A 20 18.34 14.75 -18.37
C VAL A 20 18.75 14.96 -16.93
N THR A 21 18.38 16.14 -16.46
CA THR A 21 18.36 16.58 -15.10
C THR A 21 17.89 15.48 -14.17
N ASP A 22 18.45 15.50 -12.97
CA ASP A 22 17.83 15.03 -11.74
C ASP A 22 16.47 15.74 -11.58
N GLU A 23 15.50 15.35 -12.40
CA GLU A 23 14.09 15.61 -12.15
C GLU A 23 13.73 14.66 -11.03
N LEU A 24 13.82 15.17 -9.81
CA LEU A 24 12.84 14.90 -8.77
C LEU A 24 11.53 14.56 -9.48
N ASN A 25 11.15 13.28 -9.50
CA ASN A 25 9.89 12.85 -10.07
C ASN A 25 8.77 13.62 -9.33
N PRO A 26 8.14 14.65 -9.92
CA PRO A 26 7.08 15.39 -9.23
C PRO A 26 5.74 14.66 -9.43
N LEU A 27 5.74 13.40 -9.90
CA LEU A 27 4.55 12.64 -10.28
C LEU A 27 4.20 11.48 -9.34
N THR A 28 4.73 11.45 -8.11
CA THR A 28 4.11 10.66 -7.02
C THR A 28 3.43 11.56 -5.97
N LEU A 29 3.04 12.77 -6.38
CA LEU A 29 1.82 13.42 -5.88
C LEU A 29 0.70 13.18 -6.90
N GLY A 30 0.65 11.95 -7.43
CA GLY A 30 -0.56 11.44 -8.06
C GLY A 30 -1.62 11.46 -6.98
N THR A 31 -2.64 12.28 -7.21
CA THR A 31 -3.99 12.10 -6.72
C THR A 31 -4.22 10.67 -6.24
N ALA A 32 -4.52 10.47 -4.95
CA ALA A 32 -5.12 9.25 -4.46
C ALA A 32 -6.49 9.12 -5.17
N THR A 33 -6.47 8.62 -6.39
CA THR A 33 -7.65 8.17 -7.11
C THR A 33 -7.70 6.68 -6.79
N GLY A 34 -8.60 6.30 -5.88
CA GLY A 34 -9.09 4.93 -5.75
C GLY A 34 -8.02 3.86 -5.50
N ALA A 35 -7.16 4.00 -4.51
CA ALA A 35 -6.22 2.94 -4.14
C ALA A 35 -6.72 2.23 -2.88
N MET A 36 -7.19 1.00 -3.04
CA MET A 36 -7.61 0.17 -1.92
C MET A 36 -6.40 -0.41 -1.19
N PHE A 37 -6.59 -0.98 0.01
CA PHE A 37 -5.48 -1.49 0.83
C PHE A 37 -4.58 -2.51 0.09
N HIS A 38 -5.16 -3.28 -0.83
CA HIS A 38 -4.43 -4.29 -1.60
C HIS A 38 -3.69 -3.73 -2.83
N ASP A 39 -3.94 -2.47 -3.22
CA ASP A 39 -3.30 -1.80 -4.35
C ASP A 39 -1.97 -1.12 -3.98
N VAL A 40 -1.56 -1.17 -2.70
CA VAL A 40 -0.30 -0.56 -2.27
C VAL A 40 0.87 -1.24 -2.98
N GLU A 41 1.54 -0.46 -3.84
CA GLU A 41 2.64 -0.93 -4.66
C GLU A 41 3.82 -1.41 -3.81
N ASN A 42 4.49 -2.48 -4.28
CA ASN A 42 5.68 -3.06 -3.65
C ASN A 42 5.44 -3.48 -2.19
N ALA A 43 4.23 -3.87 -1.81
CA ALA A 43 3.90 -4.31 -0.46
C ALA A 43 4.84 -5.42 0.07
N GLY A 44 5.36 -6.30 -0.80
CA GLY A 44 6.34 -7.33 -0.44
C GLY A 44 7.77 -6.82 -0.16
N GLU A 45 8.07 -5.55 -0.46
CA GLU A 45 9.36 -4.91 -0.15
C GLU A 45 9.30 -4.08 1.14
N LEU A 46 8.11 -3.88 1.71
CA LEU A 46 7.87 -3.04 2.87
C LEU A 46 7.86 -3.88 4.15
N THR A 47 8.38 -3.32 5.24
CA THR A 47 8.11 -3.87 6.57
C THR A 47 6.64 -3.72 6.94
N PRO A 48 6.11 -4.53 7.89
CA PRO A 48 4.71 -4.41 8.33
C PRO A 48 4.35 -2.99 8.78
N ASP A 49 5.24 -2.30 9.51
CA ASP A 49 5.03 -0.92 9.97
C ASP A 49 5.02 0.08 8.80
N GLU A 50 5.89 -0.09 7.81
CA GLU A 50 5.91 0.77 6.61
C GLU A 50 4.66 0.57 5.76
N LEU A 51 4.20 -0.67 5.59
CA LEU A 51 2.97 -0.99 4.87
C LEU A 51 1.73 -0.46 5.62
N ARG A 52 1.72 -0.61 6.95
CA ARG A 52 0.70 -0.01 7.81
C ARG A 52 0.65 1.51 7.66
N ALA A 53 1.80 2.19 7.61
CA ALA A 53 1.85 3.63 7.39
C ALA A 53 1.26 4.05 6.04
N ARG A 54 1.39 3.22 4.98
CA ARG A 54 0.70 3.47 3.70
C ARG A 54 -0.81 3.39 3.82
N TYR A 55 -1.34 2.45 4.60
CA TYR A 55 -2.79 2.39 4.86
C TYR A 55 -3.26 3.60 5.66
N ASP A 56 -2.48 4.03 6.65
CA ASP A 56 -2.79 5.23 7.41
C ASP A 56 -2.78 6.49 6.53
N GLU A 57 -1.94 6.55 5.49
CA GLU A 57 -1.96 7.63 4.48
C GLU A 57 -3.26 7.64 3.66
N LEU A 58 -3.74 6.48 3.22
CA LEU A 58 -5.02 6.35 2.51
C LEU A 58 -6.18 6.81 3.41
N LEU A 59 -6.22 6.31 4.64
CA LEU A 59 -7.25 6.68 5.62
C LEU A 59 -7.18 8.16 5.99
N ARG A 60 -5.97 8.71 6.17
CA ARG A 60 -5.76 10.14 6.45
C ARG A 60 -6.35 11.00 5.34
N ALA A 61 -6.15 10.65 4.07
CA ALA A 61 -6.69 11.42 2.94
C ALA A 61 -8.22 11.54 3.03
N VAL A 62 -8.92 10.45 3.36
CA VAL A 62 -10.37 10.45 3.54
C VAL A 62 -10.78 11.27 4.77
N VAL A 63 -10.08 11.10 5.89
CA VAL A 63 -10.35 11.86 7.14
C VAL A 63 -10.11 13.36 6.95
N GLU A 64 -9.10 13.78 6.18
CA GLU A 64 -8.84 15.18 5.86
C GLU A 64 -9.91 15.77 4.93
N SER A 65 -10.45 14.97 4.01
CA SER A 65 -11.51 15.38 3.09
C SER A 65 -12.86 15.58 3.80
N HIS A 66 -13.25 14.64 4.67
CA HIS A 66 -14.58 14.64 5.33
C HIS A 66 -14.58 15.31 6.72
N GLY A 67 -13.42 15.34 7.37
CA GLY A 67 -13.26 15.76 8.77
C GLY A 67 -13.56 14.63 9.75
N SER A 68 -12.72 14.49 10.79
CA SER A 68 -12.82 13.39 11.77
C SER A 68 -14.17 13.27 12.51
N ASP A 69 -14.85 14.38 12.79
CA ASP A 69 -16.18 14.35 13.42
C ASP A 69 -17.22 13.74 12.47
N THR A 70 -17.21 14.12 11.19
CA THR A 70 -18.08 13.55 10.16
C THR A 70 -17.81 12.06 9.97
N VAL A 71 -16.53 11.67 9.89
CA VAL A 71 -16.15 10.25 9.74
C VAL A 71 -16.72 9.43 10.90
N ARG A 72 -16.55 9.89 12.14
CA ARG A 72 -17.12 9.23 13.32
C ARG A 72 -18.65 9.15 13.26
N GLU A 73 -19.32 10.22 12.85
CA GLU A 73 -20.79 10.26 12.77
C GLU A 73 -21.35 9.28 11.73
N GLU A 74 -20.71 9.18 10.56
CA GLU A 74 -21.17 8.33 9.45
C GLU A 74 -20.78 6.85 9.63
N THR A 75 -19.60 6.57 10.19
CA THR A 75 -19.04 5.21 10.27
C THR A 75 -19.13 4.58 11.66
N GLY A 76 -19.27 5.40 12.71
CA GLY A 76 -19.14 4.96 14.10
C GLY A 76 -17.71 4.64 14.54
N VAL A 77 -16.70 4.85 13.69
CA VAL A 77 -15.31 4.56 13.99
C VAL A 77 -14.70 5.67 14.84
N GLU A 78 -14.14 5.28 15.98
CA GLU A 78 -13.49 6.19 16.92
C GLU A 78 -11.98 6.30 16.66
N GLY A 79 -11.35 7.37 17.14
CA GLY A 79 -9.89 7.50 17.11
C GLY A 79 -9.26 7.85 15.75
N VAL A 80 -10.04 7.90 14.66
CA VAL A 80 -9.58 8.28 13.32
C VAL A 80 -8.93 9.66 13.26
N GLY A 81 -9.24 10.56 14.20
CA GLY A 81 -8.58 11.86 14.32
C GLY A 81 -7.07 11.78 14.63
N ALA A 82 -6.59 10.64 15.15
CA ALA A 82 -5.15 10.42 15.37
C ALA A 82 -4.37 10.35 14.04
N LEU A 83 -5.01 9.90 12.96
CA LEU A 83 -4.39 9.77 11.63
C LEU A 83 -3.86 11.13 11.12
N THR A 84 -4.58 12.22 11.35
CA THR A 84 -4.19 13.57 10.92
C THR A 84 -3.02 14.15 11.73
N ASN A 85 -2.70 13.56 12.89
CA ASN A 85 -1.51 13.88 13.68
C ASN A 85 -0.28 13.04 13.27
N GLY A 86 -0.42 12.15 12.28
CA GLY A 86 0.64 11.22 11.90
C GLY A 86 0.74 9.99 12.80
N GLU A 87 -0.30 9.69 13.58
CA GLU A 87 -0.36 8.53 14.47
C GLU A 87 -1.12 7.37 13.80
N SER A 88 -0.88 6.14 14.28
CA SER A 88 -1.51 4.91 13.79
C SER A 88 -2.47 4.35 14.85
N PRO A 89 -3.77 4.71 14.82
CA PRO A 89 -4.75 4.20 15.80
C PRO A 89 -5.00 2.69 15.60
N SER A 90 -5.40 1.98 16.66
CA SER A 90 -5.87 0.59 16.53
C SER A 90 -7.18 0.60 15.77
N LEU A 91 -7.19 -0.01 14.59
CA LEU A 91 -8.36 -0.12 13.72
C LEU A 91 -8.43 -1.54 13.19
N THR A 92 -9.63 -2.09 13.13
CA THR A 92 -9.90 -3.31 12.38
C THR A 92 -9.94 -3.02 10.87
N LEU A 93 -9.74 -4.06 10.06
CA LEU A 93 -9.91 -4.00 8.61
C LEU A 93 -11.32 -3.50 8.24
N ASP A 94 -12.35 -3.94 8.97
CA ASP A 94 -13.74 -3.56 8.70
C ASP A 94 -13.99 -2.08 9.07
N GLU A 95 -13.42 -1.58 10.17
CA GLU A 95 -13.47 -0.14 10.52
C GLU A 95 -12.70 0.71 9.51
N ALA A 96 -11.51 0.28 9.10
CA ALA A 96 -10.71 0.97 8.10
C ALA A 96 -11.43 1.01 6.74
N ALA A 97 -12.08 -0.09 6.34
CA ALA A 97 -12.92 -0.15 5.16
C ALA A 97 -14.13 0.78 5.24
N ALA A 98 -14.76 0.91 6.41
CA ALA A 98 -15.86 1.86 6.62
C ALA A 98 -15.42 3.31 6.44
N VAL A 99 -14.19 3.64 6.84
CA VAL A 99 -13.61 4.96 6.59
C VAL A 99 -13.35 5.16 5.10
N LEU A 100 -12.71 4.22 4.40
CA LEU A 100 -12.45 4.33 2.95
C LEU A 100 -13.73 4.48 2.13
N ALA A 101 -14.79 3.76 2.48
CA ALA A 101 -16.09 3.79 1.79
C ALA A 101 -16.82 5.15 1.86
N LEU A 102 -16.30 6.13 2.62
CA LEU A 102 -16.78 7.51 2.56
C LEU A 102 -16.38 8.23 1.28
N ASP A 103 -15.31 7.77 0.61
CA ASP A 103 -14.97 8.23 -0.72
C ASP A 103 -16.00 7.70 -1.73
N PRO A 104 -16.72 8.58 -2.46
CA PRO A 104 -17.75 8.16 -3.41
C PRO A 104 -17.20 7.41 -4.64
N GLU A 105 -15.88 7.43 -4.86
CA GLU A 105 -15.22 6.64 -5.91
C GLU A 105 -14.95 5.19 -5.48
N GLU A 106 -14.98 4.92 -4.17
CA GLU A 106 -14.75 3.59 -3.59
C GLU A 106 -16.04 2.76 -3.47
N PRO A 107 -15.95 1.42 -3.46
CA PRO A 107 -17.09 0.57 -3.19
C PRO A 107 -17.52 0.67 -1.72
N ASP A 108 -18.63 0.00 -1.36
CA ASP A 108 -19.08 -0.02 0.03
C ASP A 108 -18.10 -0.76 0.96
N ALA A 109 -18.19 -0.48 2.26
CA ALA A 109 -17.26 -1.00 3.26
C ALA A 109 -17.15 -2.53 3.27
N ASP A 110 -18.28 -3.23 3.10
CA ASP A 110 -18.31 -4.69 3.06
C ASP A 110 -17.56 -5.23 1.84
N ALA A 111 -17.73 -4.59 0.68
CA ALA A 111 -17.01 -4.93 -0.54
C ALA A 111 -15.50 -4.67 -0.39
N ILE A 112 -15.08 -3.51 0.15
CA ILE A 112 -13.66 -3.20 0.39
C ILE A 112 -13.00 -4.28 1.28
N ALA A 113 -13.63 -4.61 2.41
CA ALA A 113 -13.11 -5.62 3.34
C ALA A 113 -13.09 -7.03 2.71
N MET A 114 -14.10 -7.37 1.90
CA MET A 114 -14.16 -8.65 1.19
C MET A 114 -13.06 -8.77 0.14
N GLU A 115 -12.85 -7.73 -0.67
CA GLU A 115 -11.81 -7.69 -1.69
C GLU A 115 -10.42 -7.76 -1.08
N ALA A 116 -10.18 -7.05 0.03
CA ALA A 116 -8.92 -7.14 0.77
C ALA A 116 -8.63 -8.58 1.24
N ARG A 117 -9.64 -9.29 1.76
CA ARG A 117 -9.50 -10.71 2.19
C ARG A 117 -9.33 -11.66 1.00
N ASP A 118 -10.05 -11.44 -0.09
CA ASP A 118 -9.92 -12.23 -1.32
C ASP A 118 -8.53 -12.08 -1.92
N HIS A 119 -7.95 -10.87 -1.89
CA HIS A 119 -6.59 -10.63 -2.33
C HIS A 119 -5.56 -11.42 -1.52
N LEU A 120 -5.71 -11.51 -0.19
CA LEU A 120 -4.87 -12.39 0.63
C LEU A 120 -4.98 -13.85 0.16
N LEU A 121 -6.19 -14.35 -0.08
CA LEU A 121 -6.42 -15.72 -0.54
C LEU A 121 -5.79 -15.98 -1.93
N MET A 122 -5.97 -15.06 -2.86
CA MET A 122 -5.38 -15.11 -4.20
C MET A 122 -3.86 -15.03 -4.15
N GLY A 123 -3.32 -14.19 -3.26
CA GLY A 123 -1.90 -14.05 -3.02
C GLY A 123 -1.29 -15.32 -2.45
N MET A 124 -1.93 -15.94 -1.44
CA MET A 124 -1.53 -17.24 -0.90
C MET A 124 -1.50 -18.31 -1.99
N THR A 125 -2.52 -18.35 -2.86
CA THR A 125 -2.60 -19.31 -3.96
C THR A 125 -1.45 -19.12 -4.95
N THR A 126 -1.08 -17.87 -5.23
CA THR A 126 0.00 -17.52 -6.16
C THR A 126 1.39 -17.80 -5.57
N ALA A 127 1.59 -17.48 -4.30
CA ALA A 127 2.82 -17.76 -3.56
C ALA A 127 2.92 -19.25 -3.13
N VAL A 128 1.87 -20.05 -3.34
CA VAL A 128 1.76 -21.46 -2.92
C VAL A 128 1.98 -21.60 -1.41
N LEU A 129 1.37 -20.70 -0.64
CA LEU A 129 1.42 -20.66 0.82
C LEU A 129 0.15 -21.28 1.41
N ASP A 130 0.32 -22.12 2.42
CA ASP A 130 -0.75 -22.51 3.33
C ASP A 130 -0.68 -21.69 4.63
N VAL A 131 -1.67 -21.87 5.51
CA VAL A 131 -1.75 -21.14 6.78
C VAL A 131 -0.64 -21.50 7.77
N GLU A 132 -0.10 -22.73 7.70
CA GLU A 132 1.02 -23.17 8.55
C GLU A 132 2.34 -22.51 8.09
N ALA A 133 2.54 -22.38 6.78
CA ALA A 133 3.64 -21.65 6.19
C ALA A 133 3.58 -20.15 6.51
N LEU A 134 2.38 -19.56 6.50
CA LEU A 134 2.19 -18.18 6.96
C LEU A 134 2.52 -18.01 8.42
N GLU A 135 1.94 -18.82 9.32
CA GLU A 135 2.26 -18.80 10.75
C GLU A 135 3.77 -18.86 10.99
N SER A 136 4.46 -19.81 10.35
CA SER A 136 5.92 -19.91 10.45
C SER A 136 6.66 -18.73 9.83
N GLY A 137 6.09 -18.08 8.82
CA GLY A 137 6.68 -16.96 8.10
C GLY A 137 6.59 -15.63 8.83
N ILE A 138 5.59 -15.49 9.72
CA ILE A 138 5.36 -14.30 10.56
C ILE A 138 5.82 -14.53 12.01
N ASP A 139 6.76 -15.46 12.22
CA ASP A 139 7.31 -15.82 13.54
C ASP A 139 6.25 -16.21 14.59
N GLY A 140 5.12 -16.79 14.16
CA GLY A 140 4.04 -17.20 15.05
C GLY A 140 3.27 -16.04 15.69
N ALA A 141 3.31 -14.84 15.09
CA ALA A 141 2.52 -13.70 15.54
C ALA A 141 1.01 -13.99 15.55
N LEU A 142 0.54 -14.80 14.61
CA LEU A 142 -0.81 -15.37 14.56
C LEU A 142 -0.71 -16.88 14.34
N ASP A 143 -1.58 -17.65 14.98
CA ASP A 143 -1.65 -19.08 14.73
C ASP A 143 -2.40 -19.40 13.42
N ALA A 144 -2.11 -20.54 12.80
CA ALA A 144 -2.69 -20.94 11.52
C ALA A 144 -4.23 -20.94 11.51
N ARG A 145 -4.87 -21.28 12.64
CA ARG A 145 -6.33 -21.29 12.75
C ARG A 145 -6.87 -19.87 12.81
N GLU A 146 -6.21 -18.99 13.55
CA GLU A 146 -6.53 -17.58 13.64
C GLU A 146 -6.41 -16.90 12.27
N ILE A 147 -5.32 -17.15 11.54
CA ILE A 147 -5.12 -16.68 10.16
C ILE A 147 -6.28 -17.14 9.28
N GLN A 148 -6.62 -18.43 9.30
CA GLN A 148 -7.73 -18.96 8.51
C GLN A 148 -9.06 -18.27 8.85
N GLN A 149 -9.37 -18.09 10.14
CA GLN A 149 -10.62 -17.45 10.55
C GLN A 149 -10.70 -15.99 10.14
N LYS A 150 -9.59 -15.24 10.21
CA LYS A 150 -9.55 -13.83 9.80
C LYS A 150 -9.68 -13.68 8.28
N ILE A 151 -8.99 -14.50 7.49
CA ILE A 151 -9.10 -14.49 6.01
C ILE A 151 -10.51 -14.89 5.57
N GLU A 152 -11.14 -15.87 6.22
CA GLU A 152 -12.54 -16.26 5.96
C GLU A 152 -13.57 -15.24 6.49
N GLY A 153 -13.14 -14.14 7.12
CA GLY A 153 -14.02 -13.12 7.70
C GLY A 153 -14.84 -13.59 8.91
N ARG A 154 -14.43 -14.68 9.56
CA ARG A 154 -15.08 -15.24 10.76
C ARG A 154 -14.57 -14.65 12.07
N LEU A 155 -13.41 -13.99 12.03
CA LEU A 155 -12.80 -13.26 13.13
C LEU A 155 -12.39 -11.87 12.62
N ALA A 156 -12.57 -10.86 13.46
CA ALA A 156 -12.08 -9.51 13.16
C ALA A 156 -10.56 -9.54 12.97
N MET A 157 -10.09 -8.83 11.95
CA MET A 157 -8.67 -8.68 11.61
C MET A 157 -8.27 -7.25 11.93
N GLU A 158 -7.23 -7.05 12.72
CA GLU A 158 -6.63 -5.72 12.93
C GLU A 158 -5.88 -5.28 11.67
N LEU A 159 -5.80 -3.98 11.43
CA LEU A 159 -5.12 -3.45 10.25
C LEU A 159 -3.61 -3.74 10.29
N ASP A 160 -3.02 -3.85 11.48
CA ASP A 160 -1.63 -4.29 11.67
C ASP A 160 -1.42 -5.75 11.24
N GLU A 161 -2.37 -6.62 11.58
CA GLU A 161 -2.34 -8.03 11.17
C GLU A 161 -2.53 -8.15 9.65
N PHE A 162 -3.41 -7.33 9.07
CA PHE A 162 -3.58 -7.27 7.62
C PHE A 162 -2.28 -6.85 6.93
N ALA A 163 -1.61 -5.79 7.40
CA ALA A 163 -0.32 -5.35 6.87
C ALA A 163 0.74 -6.45 6.96
N LEU A 164 0.83 -7.12 8.11
CA LEU A 164 1.76 -8.24 8.32
C LEU A 164 1.52 -9.38 7.31
N LEU A 165 0.27 -9.83 7.16
CA LEU A 165 -0.09 -10.92 6.27
C LEU A 165 0.09 -10.52 4.80
N HIS A 166 -0.38 -9.33 4.41
CA HIS A 166 -0.29 -8.85 3.03
C HIS A 166 1.17 -8.71 2.60
N GLY A 167 2.00 -8.01 3.38
CA GLY A 167 3.42 -7.85 3.08
C GLY A 167 4.13 -9.20 2.94
N HIS A 168 3.91 -10.12 3.88
CA HIS A 168 4.54 -11.44 3.84
C HIS A 168 4.11 -12.28 2.62
N ILE A 169 2.83 -12.23 2.24
CA ILE A 169 2.32 -12.95 1.07
C ILE A 169 2.94 -12.38 -0.21
N GLU A 170 2.99 -11.05 -0.35
CA GLU A 170 3.57 -10.40 -1.53
C GLU A 170 5.08 -10.66 -1.64
N GLU A 171 5.82 -10.68 -0.52
CA GLU A 171 7.26 -11.01 -0.48
C GLU A 171 7.56 -12.39 -1.11
N ARG A 172 6.59 -13.32 -1.06
CA ARG A 172 6.74 -14.71 -1.52
C ARG A 172 6.20 -14.98 -2.91
N LYS A 173 5.61 -13.99 -3.58
CA LYS A 173 5.19 -14.15 -4.96
C LYS A 173 6.40 -14.24 -5.91
N PRO A 174 6.30 -15.03 -6.99
CA PRO A 174 7.39 -15.27 -7.94
C PRO A 174 7.66 -14.11 -8.91
#